data_AF-A0A512BVV6-F1
#
_entry.id   AF-A0A512BVV6-F1
#
_cell.length_a   1.000
_cell.length_b   1.000
_cell.length_c   1.000
_cell.angle_alpha   90.00
_cell.angle_beta   90.00
_cell.angle_gamma   90.00
#
_symmetry.space_group_name_H-M   'P 1'
#
loop_
_entity.id
_entity.type
_entity.pdbx_description
1 polymer ?
#
loop_
_entity_poly.entity_id
_entity_poly.type
_entity_poly.pdbx_seq_one_letter_code
_entity_poly.pdbx_strand_id
1 'polypeptide(L)'
;MSPPDESHFMASFIQEEITDLLAQTVANILPNLPPITRLRLLAFMHLLEDPALMKADLNVEPSGYLRLTLAAGGPGKGQQH
;
A
#
# COMPACT_ATOMS: atom_id res chain seq x y z
N MET A 1 20.19 -27.10 19.64
CA MET A 1 19.21 -26.06 19.25
C MET A 1 19.75 -25.40 17.99
N SER A 2 18.99 -25.41 16.89
CA SER A 2 19.39 -24.75 15.66
C SER A 2 19.39 -23.24 15.88
N PRO A 3 20.41 -22.50 15.41
CA PRO A 3 20.40 -21.04 15.49
C PRO A 3 19.20 -20.49 14.70
N PRO A 4 18.62 -19.36 15.15
CA PRO A 4 17.55 -18.71 14.41
C PRO A 4 18.04 -18.33 13.01
N ASP A 5 17.19 -18.50 12.02
CA ASP A 5 17.50 -18.25 10.61
C ASP A 5 17.71 -16.74 10.40
N GLU A 6 18.99 -16.31 10.42
CA GLU A 6 19.41 -14.91 10.32
C GLU A 6 18.85 -14.21 9.07
N SER A 7 18.57 -14.99 8.03
CA SER A 7 17.98 -14.52 6.77
C SER A 7 16.57 -13.96 6.96
N HIS A 8 15.78 -14.52 7.87
CA HIS A 8 14.41 -14.09 8.15
C HIS A 8 14.38 -12.78 8.94
N PHE A 9 15.32 -12.61 9.89
CA PHE A 9 15.48 -11.39 10.67
C PHE A 9 15.91 -10.20 9.82
N MET A 10 16.82 -10.43 8.87
CA MET A 10 17.24 -9.38 7.94
C MET A 10 16.11 -8.96 7.00
N ALA A 11 15.31 -9.91 6.52
CA ALA A 11 14.16 -9.61 5.68
C ALA A 11 13.10 -8.79 6.42
N SER A 12 12.79 -9.12 7.68
CA SER A 12 11.83 -8.35 8.48
C SER A 12 12.33 -6.94 8.79
N PHE A 13 13.62 -6.80 9.11
CA PHE A 13 14.23 -5.50 9.40
C PHE A 13 14.19 -4.58 8.17
N ILE A 14 14.59 -5.08 7.00
CA ILE A 14 14.56 -4.33 5.75
C ILE A 14 13.12 -3.94 5.39
N GLN A 15 12.16 -4.84 5.59
CA GLN A 15 10.75 -4.55 5.32
C GLN A 15 10.21 -3.43 6.22
N GLU A 16 10.58 -3.43 7.49
CA GLU A 16 10.18 -2.39 8.46
C GLU A 16 10.78 -1.03 8.06
N GLU A 17 12.07 -0.99 7.74
CA GLU A 17 12.75 0.24 7.29
C GLU A 17 12.16 0.81 5.99
N ILE A 18 11.84 -0.05 5.01
CA ILE A 18 11.17 0.37 3.77
C ILE A 18 9.77 0.92 4.07
N THR A 19 9.03 0.28 4.99
CA THR A 19 7.69 0.71 5.38
C THR A 19 7.73 2.08 6.04
N ASP A 20 8.70 2.32 6.92
CA ASP A 20 8.89 3.61 7.58
C ASP A 20 9.25 4.71 6.58
N LEU A 21 10.11 4.43 5.61
CA LEU A 21 10.48 5.38 4.56
C LEU A 21 9.26 5.77 3.70
N LEU A 22 8.43 4.78 3.35
CA LEU A 22 7.19 5.00 2.60
C LEU A 22 6.19 5.83 3.42
N ALA A 23 6.02 5.50 4.70
CA ALA A 23 5.15 6.23 5.61
C ALA A 23 5.56 7.71 5.72
N GLN A 24 6.86 7.97 5.89
CA GLN A 24 7.41 9.34 5.92
C GLN A 24 7.18 10.08 4.61
N THR A 25 7.40 9.41 3.47
CA THR A 25 7.19 9.99 2.14
C THR A 25 5.73 10.38 1.94
N VAL A 26 4.80 9.50 2.30
CA VAL A 26 3.36 9.75 2.21
C VAL A 26 2.95 10.89 3.17
N ALA A 27 3.48 10.92 4.39
CA ALA A 27 3.23 11.99 5.36
C ALA A 27 3.70 13.37 4.86
N ASN A 28 4.76 13.42 4.05
CA ASN A 28 5.26 14.64 3.44
C ASN A 28 4.44 15.10 2.22
N ILE A 29 3.85 14.16 1.47
CA ILE A 29 3.07 14.47 0.26
C ILE A 29 1.62 14.84 0.61
N LEU A 30 1.01 14.14 1.56
CA LEU A 30 -0.41 14.32 1.93
C LEU A 30 -0.80 15.79 2.21
N PRO A 31 -0.03 16.59 2.97
CA PRO A 31 -0.35 17.99 3.24
C PRO A 31 -0.38 18.88 2.00
N ASN A 32 0.39 18.51 0.97
CA ASN A 32 0.50 19.27 -0.28
C ASN A 32 -0.64 18.95 -1.26
N LEU A 33 -1.46 17.94 -0.97
CA LEU A 33 -2.60 17.59 -1.80
C LEU A 33 -3.79 18.54 -1.57
N PRO A 34 -4.57 18.84 -2.62
CA PRO A 34 -5.82 19.59 -2.48
C PRO A 34 -6.74 18.99 -1.40
N PRO A 35 -7.49 19.79 -0.62
CA PRO A 35 -8.37 19.28 0.44
C PRO A 35 -9.36 18.20 -0.03
N ILE A 36 -9.92 18.37 -1.22
CA ILE A 36 -10.84 17.39 -1.82
C ILE A 36 -10.18 16.04 -2.11
N THR A 37 -8.89 16.05 -2.47
CA THR A 37 -8.10 14.85 -2.73
C THR A 37 -7.83 14.10 -1.44
N ARG A 38 -7.46 14.80 -0.36
CA ARG A 38 -7.25 14.19 0.97
C ARG A 38 -8.53 13.52 1.48
N LEU A 39 -9.68 14.19 1.33
CA LEU A 39 -10.98 13.63 1.71
C LEU A 39 -11.32 12.36 0.91
N ARG A 40 -11.04 12.36 -0.40
CA ARG A 40 -11.25 11.16 -1.24
C ARG A 40 -10.37 10.00 -0.82
N LEU A 41 -9.09 10.23 -0.52
CA LEU A 41 -8.18 9.20 -0.01
C LEU A 41 -8.64 8.65 1.34
N LEU A 42 -9.14 9.51 2.23
CA LEU A 42 -9.60 9.10 3.56
C LEU A 42 -10.91 8.30 3.49
N ALA A 43 -11.88 8.76 2.69
CA ALA A 43 -13.10 8.01 2.41
C ALA A 43 -12.79 6.66 1.74
N PHE A 44 -11.79 6.62 0.87
CA PHE A 44 -11.33 5.41 0.20
C PHE A 44 -10.73 4.39 1.18
N MET A 45 -9.83 4.81 2.09
CA MET A 45 -9.29 3.91 3.13
C MET A 45 -10.41 3.33 4.01
N HIS A 46 -11.49 4.10 4.22
CA HIS A 46 -12.65 3.65 4.99
C HIS A 46 -13.52 2.62 4.25
N LEU A 47 -13.45 2.57 2.92
CA LEU A 47 -14.21 1.63 2.08
C LEU A 47 -13.48 0.29 1.87
N LEU A 48 -12.23 0.16 2.31
CA LEU A 48 -11.48 -1.08 2.25
C LEU A 48 -11.85 -1.96 3.45
N GLU A 49 -12.71 -2.96 3.24
CA GLU A 49 -13.05 -3.95 4.28
C GLU A 49 -11.85 -4.81 4.69
N ASP A 50 -11.02 -5.21 3.72
CA ASP A 50 -9.75 -5.90 3.96
C ASP A 50 -8.66 -5.34 3.02
N PRO A 51 -7.82 -4.40 3.48
CA PRO A 51 -6.78 -3.80 2.66
C PRO A 51 -5.70 -4.81 2.24
N ALA A 52 -5.54 -5.93 2.95
CA ALA A 52 -4.56 -6.96 2.58
C ALA A 52 -4.97 -7.74 1.32
N LEU A 53 -6.27 -7.75 0.99
CA LEU A 53 -6.82 -8.44 -0.18
C LEU A 53 -6.94 -7.54 -1.42
N MET A 54 -6.57 -6.26 -1.32
CA MET A 54 -6.64 -5.34 -2.44
C MET A 54 -5.26 -4.91 -2.91
N LYS A 55 -5.05 -4.97 -4.24
CA LYS A 55 -3.94 -4.29 -4.89
C LYS A 55 -4.40 -2.89 -5.28
N ALA A 56 -3.68 -1.88 -4.81
CA ALA A 56 -3.90 -0.50 -5.16
C ALA A 56 -2.72 0.03 -5.96
N ASP A 57 -3.00 0.65 -7.11
CA ASP A 57 -2.02 1.36 -7.93
C ASP A 57 -2.40 2.84 -7.95
N LEU A 58 -1.53 3.70 -7.41
CA LEU A 58 -1.72 5.15 -7.41
C LEU A 58 -0.82 5.78 -8.46
N ASN A 59 -1.42 6.24 -9.56
CA ASN A 59 -0.75 7.05 -10.56
C ASN A 59 -0.95 8.54 -10.26
N VAL A 60 0.16 9.26 -10.18
CA VAL A 60 0.20 10.71 -9.96
C VAL A 60 0.81 11.36 -11.19
N GLU A 61 0.00 12.10 -11.95
CA GLU A 61 0.49 12.83 -13.11
C GLU A 61 1.10 14.19 -12.69
N PRO A 62 2.07 14.73 -13.47
CA PRO A 62 2.63 16.06 -13.24
C PRO A 62 1.59 17.19 -13.27
N SER A 63 0.44 16.96 -13.91
CA SER A 63 -0.72 17.86 -13.93
C SER A 63 -1.42 17.98 -12.57
N GLY A 64 -1.07 17.14 -11.60
CA GLY A 64 -1.78 16.99 -10.33
C GLY A 64 -3.01 16.07 -10.44
N TYR A 65 -3.26 15.47 -11.61
CA TYR A 65 -4.27 14.43 -11.76
C TYR A 65 -3.84 13.16 -11.04
N LEU A 66 -4.78 12.57 -10.30
CA LEU A 66 -4.55 11.40 -9.47
C LEU A 66 -5.51 10.31 -9.90
N ARG A 67 -4.96 9.16 -10.29
CA ARG A 67 -5.74 7.97 -10.64
C ARG A 67 -5.35 6.83 -9.71
N LEU A 68 -6.29 6.40 -8.89
CA LEU A 68 -6.14 5.24 -8.03
C LEU A 68 -6.91 4.06 -8.65
N THR A 69 -6.20 3.01 -8.99
CA THR A 69 -6.78 1.78 -9.55
C THR A 69 -6.77 0.70 -8.48
N LEU A 70 -7.94 0.11 -8.23
CA LEU A 70 -8.09 -1.04 -7.35
C LEU A 70 -8.29 -2.31 -8.15
N ALA A 71 -7.55 -3.35 -7.79
CA ALA A 71 -7.81 -4.71 -8.23
C ALA A 71 -8.02 -5.59 -7.00
N ALA A 72 -9.11 -6.36 -6.99
CA ALA A 72 -9.26 -7.43 -6.02
C ALA A 72 -8.14 -8.46 -6.25
N GLY A 73 -7.34 -8.72 -5.21
CA GLY A 73 -6.44 -9.86 -5.19
C GLY A 73 -7.28 -11.13 -5.07
N GLY A 74 -7.74 -11.66 -6.20
CA GLY A 74 -8.52 -12.90 -6.19
C GLY A 74 -7.72 -14.05 -5.54
N PRO A 75 -8.38 -14.96 -4.79
CA PRO A 75 -7.73 -16.17 -4.33
C PRO A 75 -7.25 -16.97 -5.54
N GLY A 76 -5.96 -17.31 -5.55
CA GLY A 76 -5.43 -18.27 -6.51
C GLY A 76 -6.17 -19.59 -6.42
N LYS A 77 -6.67 -20.05 -7.57
CA LYS A 77 -7.23 -21.38 -7.88
C LYS A 77 -8.66 -21.67 -7.41
N GLY A 78 -9.59 -21.25 -8.27
CA GLY A 78 -10.80 -21.99 -8.57
C GLY A 78 -10.93 -22.16 -10.08
N GLN A 79 -10.05 -22.94 -10.72
CA GLN A 79 -10.24 -23.37 -12.10
C GLN A 79 -10.30 -24.90 -12.09
N GLN A 80 -11.52 -25.38 -11.87
CA GLN A 80 -11.96 -26.72 -12.22
C GLN A 80 -11.82 -26.87 -13.75
N HIS A 81 -11.21 -27.97 -14.19
CA HIS A 81 -11.68 -28.79 -15.31
C HIS A 81 -10.96 -30.13 -15.27
#